data_AF-A0A8I2G2X1-F1
#
_entry.id   AF-A0A8I2G2X1-F1
#
_cell.length_a   1.000
_cell.length_b   1.000
_cell.length_c   1.000
_cell.angle_alpha   90.00
_cell.angle_beta   90.00
_cell.angle_gamma   90.00
#
_symmetry.space_group_name_H-M   'P 1'
#
loop_
_entity.id
_entity.type
_entity.pdbx_description
1 polymer ?
#
loop_
_entity_poly.entity_id
_entity_poly.type
_entity_poly.pdbx_seq_one_letter_code
_entity_poly.pdbx_strand_id
1 'polypeptide(L)'
;MGNRVDLQWFNPQPDLFSGVRIMRKESTHPTKPTEKDDGVLVAEKENILFFTVYLKDLEDLNVIDKLDSSLLSPGLVEQIATHQIILSMDAVVFVMEAGSSWQVSEGNWMCHIVKNDQTLEVNGYYSGMSSAVDGGLQAGVVYYYTFFPYKSNPREYIFHQSNRVSVMASGPYDFAGQLYQMLPQIYHRYDRVLPAKNADGIREEDKQKGQLQRFLELPGTQLDQIYSFVTAALDLHNIDCVDGKLLPFLGQWIGWITDYNLEIAGQRNELKKAPALYETIGIIPSLEAVIVKCIGGWKSRTKEFGHNVFLSNTPERMNLWLCHWNESEGWQESENVFSLDFAYEGRPAAAQDEYGTLWLFYHTQRNGRWDIWFKTFQQDKEWAPSQPLCTGNTNTIDKHPSAALQDKTLWVFWNSYDQEKQTWEIQCRQRTNGQWFDIELPATGNQRKSPQAVVDHNKRLWLFWLEKVG
;
A
#
# COMPACT_ATOMS: atom_id res chain seq x y z
N MET A 1 32.31 3.85 -23.54
CA MET A 1 32.00 3.14 -22.26
C MET A 1 30.51 3.00 -22.15
N GLY A 2 29.97 1.79 -22.05
CA GLY A 2 28.54 1.56 -21.86
C GLY A 2 28.15 0.15 -22.25
N ASN A 3 26.89 -0.20 -22.00
CA ASN A 3 26.31 -1.52 -22.24
C ASN A 3 27.09 -2.64 -21.52
N ARG A 4 27.67 -2.29 -20.37
CA ARG A 4 28.59 -3.14 -19.61
C ARG A 4 28.46 -2.88 -18.12
N VAL A 5 28.56 -3.94 -17.32
CA VAL A 5 28.66 -3.91 -15.86
C VAL A 5 29.90 -4.67 -15.44
N ASP A 6 30.72 -4.04 -14.61
CA ASP A 6 31.90 -4.64 -14.00
C ASP A 6 31.58 -5.02 -12.56
N LEU A 7 31.61 -6.33 -12.28
CA LEU A 7 31.36 -6.88 -10.96
C LEU A 7 32.70 -7.19 -10.29
N GLN A 8 32.85 -6.80 -9.03
CA GLN A 8 33.99 -7.15 -8.19
C GLN A 8 33.49 -7.71 -6.87
N TRP A 9 34.14 -8.76 -6.38
CA TRP A 9 33.78 -9.39 -5.11
C TRP A 9 35.01 -9.96 -4.41
N PHE A 10 34.85 -10.22 -3.11
CA PHE A 10 35.86 -10.83 -2.26
C PHE A 10 35.21 -12.01 -1.53
N ASN A 11 35.92 -13.14 -1.45
CA ASN A 11 35.46 -14.32 -0.72
C ASN A 11 36.12 -14.33 0.67
N PRO A 12 35.39 -13.96 1.75
CA PRO A 12 35.97 -13.90 3.08
C PRO A 12 36.21 -15.29 3.69
N GLN A 13 35.63 -16.35 3.14
CA GLN A 13 35.73 -17.72 3.66
C GLN A 13 36.10 -18.68 2.53
N PRO A 14 37.31 -18.57 1.98
CA PRO A 14 37.75 -19.39 0.85
C PRO A 14 37.78 -20.88 1.16
N ASP A 15 38.01 -21.27 2.42
CA ASP A 15 38.00 -22.67 2.86
C ASP A 15 36.60 -23.30 2.82
N LEU A 16 35.55 -22.47 3.00
CA LEU A 16 34.16 -22.93 3.02
C LEU A 16 33.50 -22.88 1.65
N PHE A 17 33.93 -21.97 0.77
CA PHE A 17 33.29 -21.75 -0.52
C PHE A 17 34.33 -21.80 -1.64
N SER A 18 34.23 -22.83 -2.46
CA SER A 18 35.17 -23.12 -3.54
C SER A 18 35.04 -22.23 -4.75
N GLY A 19 33.93 -21.50 -4.87
CA GLY A 19 33.67 -20.64 -6.01
C GLY A 19 32.35 -19.91 -5.88
N VAL A 20 32.02 -19.16 -6.92
CA VAL A 20 30.77 -18.42 -7.03
C VAL A 20 30.21 -18.52 -8.44
N ARG A 21 28.90 -18.72 -8.54
CA ARG A 21 28.12 -18.55 -9.77
C ARG A 21 27.34 -17.26 -9.71
N ILE A 22 27.42 -16.44 -10.75
CA ILE A 22 26.76 -15.14 -10.84
C ILE A 22 25.65 -15.25 -11.89
N MET A 23 24.42 -15.02 -11.46
CA MET A 23 23.26 -15.00 -12.33
C MET A 23 22.71 -13.57 -12.44
N ARG A 24 22.12 -13.23 -13.59
CA ARG A 24 21.49 -11.93 -13.87
C ARG A 24 20.03 -12.07 -14.32
N LYS A 25 19.19 -11.12 -13.91
CA LYS A 25 17.84 -10.87 -14.45
C LYS A 25 17.56 -9.37 -14.57
N GLU A 26 16.53 -9.01 -15.34
CA GLU A 26 16.14 -7.60 -15.58
C GLU A 26 15.08 -7.08 -14.62
N SER A 27 14.21 -7.93 -14.07
CA SER A 27 13.04 -7.47 -13.29
C SER A 27 13.12 -7.76 -11.79
N THR A 28 13.96 -8.72 -11.38
CA THR A 28 14.13 -9.17 -10.00
C THR A 28 15.46 -9.90 -9.84
N HIS A 29 15.93 -10.06 -8.60
CA HIS A 29 17.08 -10.91 -8.31
C HIS A 29 16.80 -12.38 -8.65
N PRO A 30 17.75 -13.08 -9.30
CA PRO A 30 17.73 -14.53 -9.37
C PRO A 30 17.68 -15.17 -7.98
N THR A 31 16.92 -16.24 -7.83
CA THR A 31 16.74 -17.04 -6.61
C THR A 31 17.37 -18.43 -6.71
N LYS A 32 17.64 -18.90 -7.93
CA LYS A 32 18.22 -20.21 -8.24
C LYS A 32 19.48 -20.05 -9.12
N PRO A 33 20.44 -20.97 -9.00
CA PRO A 33 21.70 -20.93 -9.74
C PRO A 33 21.58 -21.56 -11.15
N THR A 34 20.39 -21.63 -11.75
CA THR A 34 20.13 -22.37 -13.00
C THR A 34 19.63 -21.46 -14.12
N GLU A 35 20.24 -21.57 -15.31
CA GLU A 35 19.83 -20.80 -16.49
C GLU A 35 18.41 -21.15 -16.97
N LYS A 36 18.05 -22.42 -16.89
CA LYS A 36 16.78 -22.93 -17.39
C LYS A 36 15.56 -22.33 -16.69
N ASP A 37 15.72 -21.91 -15.43
CA ASP A 37 14.60 -21.47 -14.60
C ASP A 37 14.76 -20.03 -14.10
N ASP A 38 15.98 -19.49 -14.01
CA ASP A 38 16.21 -18.28 -13.20
C ASP A 38 17.33 -17.33 -13.67
N GLY A 39 17.36 -17.02 -14.96
CA GLY A 39 18.12 -15.89 -15.49
C GLY A 39 19.28 -16.29 -16.40
N VAL A 40 20.19 -15.35 -16.64
CA VAL A 40 21.35 -15.52 -17.51
C VAL A 40 22.59 -15.73 -16.66
N LEU A 41 23.40 -16.75 -16.98
CA LEU A 41 24.71 -16.95 -16.37
C LEU A 41 25.66 -15.85 -16.86
N VAL A 42 26.23 -15.10 -15.92
CA VAL A 42 27.20 -14.04 -16.21
C VAL A 42 28.62 -14.58 -16.09
N ALA A 43 28.89 -15.30 -15.01
CA ALA A 43 30.18 -15.91 -14.74
C ALA A 43 30.04 -17.05 -13.73
N GLU A 44 30.92 -18.03 -13.82
CA GLU A 44 31.16 -19.01 -12.78
C GLU A 44 32.67 -19.08 -12.59
N LYS A 45 33.12 -18.82 -11.36
CA LYS A 45 34.54 -18.79 -11.02
C LYS A 45 34.81 -19.67 -9.81
N GLU A 46 35.76 -20.58 -9.96
CA GLU A 46 36.35 -21.31 -8.84
C GLU A 46 37.44 -20.43 -8.21
N ASN A 47 37.35 -20.26 -6.89
CA ASN A 47 38.34 -19.55 -6.07
C ASN A 47 39.38 -20.50 -5.47
N ILE A 48 39.16 -21.82 -5.58
CA ILE A 48 40.06 -22.87 -5.12
C ILE A 48 40.63 -23.61 -6.32
N LEU A 49 41.95 -23.71 -6.38
CA LEU A 49 42.66 -24.68 -7.21
C LEU A 49 43.05 -25.87 -6.31
N PHE A 50 42.39 -27.01 -6.51
CA PHE A 50 42.75 -28.27 -5.86
C PHE A 50 43.59 -29.10 -6.83
N PHE A 51 44.80 -29.48 -6.42
CA PHE A 51 45.58 -30.48 -7.14
C PHE A 51 46.43 -31.30 -6.20
N THR A 52 46.73 -32.51 -6.63
CA THR A 52 47.56 -33.46 -5.90
C THR A 52 48.92 -33.55 -6.57
N VAL A 53 49.97 -33.37 -5.79
CA VAL A 53 51.36 -33.60 -6.22
C VAL A 53 51.81 -34.92 -5.61
N TYR A 54 52.26 -35.87 -6.44
CA TYR A 54 52.75 -37.14 -5.92
C TYR A 54 54.18 -36.96 -5.38
N LEU A 55 54.45 -37.47 -4.18
CA LEU A 55 55.78 -37.39 -3.57
C LEU A 55 56.84 -38.14 -4.38
N LYS A 56 56.44 -39.18 -5.12
CA LYS A 56 57.31 -39.90 -6.06
C LYS A 56 57.89 -39.01 -7.17
N ASP A 57 57.15 -37.96 -7.56
CA ASP A 57 57.58 -37.00 -8.57
C ASP A 57 58.54 -35.95 -7.98
N LEU A 58 58.79 -36.02 -6.67
CA LEU A 58 59.59 -35.10 -5.85
C LEU A 58 60.64 -35.83 -4.97
N GLU A 59 60.86 -37.13 -5.20
CA GLU A 59 61.59 -38.05 -4.31
C GLU A 59 63.03 -37.60 -3.97
N ASP A 60 63.67 -36.79 -4.82
CA ASP A 60 65.04 -36.31 -4.63
C ASP A 60 65.18 -34.94 -3.92
N LEU A 61 64.07 -34.31 -3.48
CA LEU A 61 64.06 -32.88 -3.13
C LEU A 61 63.92 -32.54 -1.64
N ASN A 62 63.83 -33.55 -0.77
CA ASN A 62 63.68 -33.40 0.69
C ASN A 62 62.58 -32.40 1.06
N VAL A 63 61.43 -32.52 0.38
CA VAL A 63 60.35 -31.52 0.39
C VAL A 63 59.73 -31.34 1.77
N ILE A 64 59.54 -32.43 2.51
CA ILE A 64 58.94 -32.41 3.86
C ILE A 64 59.86 -31.68 4.84
N ASP A 65 61.16 -32.04 4.88
CA ASP A 65 62.15 -31.40 5.76
C ASP A 65 62.27 -29.88 5.48
N LYS A 66 62.15 -29.48 4.20
CA LYS A 66 62.14 -28.06 3.81
C LYS A 66 60.88 -27.35 4.29
N LEU A 67 59.70 -27.93 4.09
CA LEU A 67 58.45 -27.35 4.56
C LEU A 67 58.41 -27.24 6.10
N ASP A 68 58.90 -28.25 6.82
CA ASP A 68 59.03 -28.24 8.29
C ASP A 68 60.06 -27.20 8.79
N SER A 69 61.04 -26.86 7.98
CA SER A 69 61.98 -25.76 8.24
C SER A 69 61.51 -24.41 7.70
N SER A 70 60.22 -24.29 7.34
CA SER A 70 59.59 -23.07 6.81
C SER A 70 60.20 -22.57 5.50
N LEU A 71 60.67 -23.49 4.64
CA LEU A 71 61.28 -23.21 3.34
C LEU A 71 60.56 -23.96 2.22
N LEU A 72 60.51 -23.37 1.02
CA LEU A 72 60.02 -24.05 -0.18
C LEU A 72 61.15 -24.77 -0.92
N SER A 73 60.82 -25.93 -1.50
CA SER A 73 61.73 -26.60 -2.43
C SER A 73 61.48 -26.12 -3.87
N PRO A 74 62.53 -25.94 -4.70
CA PRO A 74 62.36 -25.47 -6.08
C PRO A 74 61.43 -26.37 -6.90
N GLY A 75 61.53 -27.70 -6.75
CA GLY A 75 60.66 -28.61 -7.49
C GLY A 75 59.20 -28.60 -7.00
N LEU A 76 58.94 -28.32 -5.71
CA LEU A 76 57.57 -28.08 -5.26
C LEU A 76 57.01 -26.80 -5.86
N VAL A 77 57.79 -25.71 -5.92
CA VAL A 77 57.39 -24.45 -6.57
C VAL A 77 57.10 -24.66 -8.05
N GLU A 78 57.94 -25.41 -8.76
CA GLU A 78 57.74 -25.74 -10.17
C GLU A 78 56.45 -26.56 -10.39
N GLN A 79 56.21 -27.58 -9.55
CA GLN A 79 54.97 -28.38 -9.61
C GLN A 79 53.71 -27.59 -9.23
N ILE A 80 53.83 -26.59 -8.36
CA ILE A 80 52.71 -25.68 -8.04
C ILE A 80 52.47 -24.70 -9.21
N ALA A 81 53.54 -24.23 -9.85
CA ALA A 81 53.48 -23.32 -11.00
C ALA A 81 52.84 -23.94 -12.25
N THR A 82 52.99 -25.25 -12.48
CA THR A 82 52.30 -25.95 -13.58
C THR A 82 50.77 -25.90 -13.45
N HIS A 83 50.27 -25.63 -12.25
CA HIS A 83 48.84 -25.51 -11.94
C HIS A 83 48.37 -24.04 -11.83
N GLN A 84 49.09 -23.10 -12.47
CA GLN A 84 48.78 -21.66 -12.54
C GLN A 84 48.86 -20.91 -11.20
N ILE A 85 49.48 -21.50 -10.18
CA ILE A 85 49.79 -20.80 -8.92
C ILE A 85 51.27 -20.41 -8.96
N ILE A 86 51.54 -19.11 -9.05
CA ILE A 86 52.91 -18.61 -9.06
C ILE A 86 53.30 -18.29 -7.61
N LEU A 87 54.15 -19.15 -7.04
CA LEU A 87 54.85 -18.88 -5.79
C LEU A 87 56.33 -18.60 -6.11
N SER A 88 56.92 -17.61 -5.44
CA SER A 88 58.36 -17.41 -5.40
C SER A 88 58.97 -18.24 -4.27
N MET A 89 60.29 -18.36 -4.29
CA MET A 89 61.04 -18.99 -3.21
C MET A 89 61.00 -18.18 -1.90
N ASP A 90 60.52 -16.92 -1.94
CA ASP A 90 60.39 -16.03 -0.79
C ASP A 90 58.99 -16.10 -0.13
N ALA A 91 58.09 -16.96 -0.63
CA ALA A 91 56.78 -17.16 -0.04
C ALA A 91 56.88 -17.62 1.43
N VAL A 92 55.98 -17.11 2.27
CA VAL A 92 56.01 -17.38 3.71
C VAL A 92 55.36 -18.73 3.99
N VAL A 93 56.12 -19.67 4.55
CA VAL A 93 55.64 -20.98 4.97
C VAL A 93 55.38 -20.98 6.47
N PHE A 94 54.17 -21.35 6.87
CA PHE A 94 53.75 -21.59 8.24
C PHE A 94 53.54 -23.09 8.44
N VAL A 95 54.26 -23.69 9.39
CA VAL A 95 54.09 -25.08 9.78
C VAL A 95 52.88 -25.18 10.70
N MET A 96 51.82 -25.88 10.28
CA MET A 96 50.66 -26.11 11.14
C MET A 96 50.84 -27.37 11.97
N GLU A 97 51.29 -28.45 11.33
CA GLU A 97 51.64 -29.71 11.97
C GLU A 97 52.85 -30.31 11.24
N ALA A 98 53.97 -30.43 11.96
CA ALA A 98 55.22 -30.88 11.37
C ALA A 98 55.08 -32.29 10.79
N GLY A 99 55.53 -32.46 9.55
CA GLY A 99 55.46 -33.73 8.81
C GLY A 99 54.11 -34.04 8.15
N SER A 100 53.05 -33.24 8.37
CA SER A 100 51.71 -33.50 7.83
C SER A 100 51.00 -32.30 7.21
N SER A 101 51.20 -31.06 7.68
CA SER A 101 50.38 -29.93 7.25
C SER A 101 51.08 -28.56 7.34
N TRP A 102 50.99 -27.80 6.24
CA TRP A 102 51.65 -26.49 6.08
C TRP A 102 50.74 -25.51 5.36
N GLN A 103 50.88 -24.22 5.69
CA GLN A 103 50.23 -23.13 4.99
C GLN A 103 51.31 -22.25 4.36
N VAL A 104 51.24 -22.01 3.05
CA VAL A 104 52.16 -21.14 2.33
C VAL A 104 51.40 -19.92 1.86
N SER A 105 51.98 -18.73 1.99
CA SER A 105 51.32 -17.48 1.60
C SER A 105 52.28 -16.54 0.88
N GLU A 106 51.80 -15.91 -0.18
CA GLU A 106 52.53 -14.90 -0.93
C GLU A 106 51.58 -13.90 -1.59
N GLY A 107 51.63 -12.64 -1.14
CA GLY A 107 50.69 -11.61 -1.61
C GLY A 107 49.23 -12.02 -1.37
N ASN A 108 48.46 -12.15 -2.44
CA ASN A 108 47.04 -12.55 -2.42
C ASN A 108 46.84 -14.06 -2.63
N TRP A 109 47.91 -14.85 -2.64
CA TRP A 109 47.84 -16.30 -2.73
C TRP A 109 48.09 -16.90 -1.35
N MET A 110 47.23 -17.83 -0.96
CA MET A 110 47.49 -18.75 0.14
C MET A 110 47.28 -20.16 -0.37
N CYS A 111 48.17 -21.10 -0.07
CA CYS A 111 47.92 -22.51 -0.29
C CYS A 111 48.09 -23.30 1.00
N HIS A 112 47.23 -24.29 1.17
CA HIS A 112 47.28 -25.24 2.27
C HIS A 112 47.74 -26.59 1.72
N ILE A 113 48.89 -27.05 2.19
CA ILE A 113 49.55 -28.27 1.75
C ILE A 113 49.36 -29.33 2.84
N VAL A 114 48.74 -30.45 2.50
CA VAL A 114 48.51 -31.58 3.41
C VAL A 114 49.15 -32.83 2.84
N LYS A 115 49.92 -33.55 3.66
CA LYS A 115 50.51 -34.83 3.27
C LYS A 115 49.54 -35.97 3.54
N ASN A 116 49.20 -36.70 2.48
CA ASN A 116 48.44 -37.95 2.55
C ASN A 116 49.28 -39.08 1.96
N ASP A 117 49.82 -39.95 2.84
CA ASP A 117 50.69 -41.08 2.49
C ASP A 117 51.82 -40.73 1.50
N GLN A 118 51.58 -40.97 0.20
CA GLN A 118 52.51 -40.77 -0.92
C GLN A 118 52.21 -39.49 -1.73
N THR A 119 51.36 -38.61 -1.23
CA THR A 119 50.89 -37.42 -1.95
C THR A 119 50.90 -36.18 -1.06
N LEU A 120 51.06 -35.02 -1.71
CA LEU A 120 50.80 -33.71 -1.15
C LEU A 120 49.53 -33.16 -1.83
N GLU A 121 48.48 -32.97 -1.06
CA GLU A 121 47.30 -32.24 -1.50
C GLU A 121 47.56 -30.76 -1.33
N VAL A 122 47.63 -30.04 -2.44
CA VAL A 122 47.82 -28.58 -2.46
C VAL A 122 46.47 -27.93 -2.74
N ASN A 123 45.97 -27.22 -1.73
CA ASN A 123 44.75 -26.45 -1.81
C ASN A 123 45.13 -24.98 -1.98
N GLY A 124 45.13 -24.48 -3.20
CA GLY A 124 45.41 -23.07 -3.50
C GLY A 124 44.15 -22.22 -3.40
N TYR A 125 44.23 -21.12 -2.66
CA TYR A 125 43.17 -20.14 -2.48
C TYR A 125 43.67 -18.77 -2.93
N TYR A 126 42.88 -18.10 -3.76
CA TYR A 126 43.09 -16.69 -4.05
C TYR A 126 42.36 -15.85 -3.00
N SER A 127 43.10 -15.17 -2.13
CA SER A 127 42.57 -14.19 -1.18
C SER A 127 42.39 -12.79 -1.82
N GLY A 128 42.56 -12.67 -3.13
CA GLY A 128 42.40 -11.40 -3.83
C GLY A 128 40.96 -11.10 -4.26
N MET A 129 40.76 -9.87 -4.71
CA MET A 129 39.48 -9.41 -5.27
C MET A 129 39.25 -10.06 -6.64
N SER A 130 38.19 -10.85 -6.76
CA SER A 130 37.75 -11.45 -8.01
C SER A 130 36.84 -10.49 -8.77
N SER A 131 36.81 -10.61 -10.10
CA SER A 131 35.99 -9.74 -10.95
C SER A 131 35.36 -10.49 -12.13
N ALA A 132 34.26 -9.97 -12.66
CA ALA A 132 33.61 -10.47 -13.87
C ALA A 132 33.07 -9.27 -14.66
N VAL A 133 33.06 -9.42 -15.98
CA VAL A 133 32.56 -8.40 -16.89
C VAL A 133 31.31 -8.94 -17.56
N ASP A 134 30.22 -8.20 -17.44
CA ASP A 134 28.97 -8.48 -18.14
C ASP A 134 28.77 -7.44 -19.24
N GLY A 135 28.69 -7.89 -20.50
CA GLY A 135 28.65 -7.02 -21.68
C GLY A 135 27.41 -7.24 -22.55
N GLY A 136 27.15 -6.30 -23.46
CA GLY A 136 26.00 -6.35 -24.37
C GLY A 136 24.67 -5.99 -23.70
N LEU A 137 24.72 -5.21 -22.63
CA LEU A 137 23.56 -4.77 -21.87
C LEU A 137 22.83 -3.63 -22.56
N GLN A 138 21.54 -3.50 -22.32
CA GLN A 138 20.77 -2.36 -22.80
C GLN A 138 20.99 -1.14 -21.89
N ALA A 139 21.28 0.01 -22.49
CA ALA A 139 21.43 1.28 -21.78
C ALA A 139 20.12 1.68 -21.06
N GLY A 140 20.26 2.22 -19.84
CA GLY A 140 19.14 2.69 -19.02
C GLY A 140 18.37 1.58 -18.28
N VAL A 141 18.71 0.31 -18.50
CA VAL A 141 18.05 -0.83 -17.84
C VAL A 141 18.78 -1.18 -16.55
N VAL A 142 18.01 -1.43 -15.47
CA VAL A 142 18.52 -1.92 -14.20
C VAL A 142 18.60 -3.45 -14.24
N TYR A 143 19.81 -3.97 -14.06
CA TYR A 143 20.06 -5.41 -13.97
C TYR A 143 20.27 -5.84 -12.53
N TYR A 144 19.73 -7.00 -12.19
CA TYR A 144 19.77 -7.59 -10.86
C TYR A 144 20.65 -8.83 -10.89
N TYR A 145 21.67 -8.83 -10.04
CA TYR A 145 22.64 -9.90 -9.93
C TYR A 145 22.47 -10.61 -8.59
N THR A 146 22.66 -11.93 -8.61
CA THR A 146 22.77 -12.75 -7.40
C THR A 146 24.04 -13.61 -7.49
N PHE A 147 24.82 -13.59 -6.43
CA PHE A 147 26.01 -14.40 -6.26
C PHE A 147 25.64 -15.65 -5.47
N PHE A 148 25.82 -16.81 -6.09
CA PHE A 148 25.60 -18.13 -5.50
C PHE A 148 26.96 -18.76 -5.19
N PRO A 149 27.52 -18.50 -3.99
CA PRO A 149 28.71 -19.22 -3.55
C PRO A 149 28.39 -20.72 -3.47
N TYR A 150 29.37 -21.57 -3.74
CA TYR A 150 29.19 -23.03 -3.69
C TYR A 150 30.38 -23.74 -3.05
N LYS A 151 30.10 -24.94 -2.51
CA LYS A 151 31.12 -25.90 -2.04
C LYS A 151 31.56 -26.81 -3.18
N SER A 152 32.82 -27.23 -3.20
CA SER A 152 33.33 -28.18 -4.18
C SER A 152 32.97 -29.61 -3.76
N ASN A 153 32.40 -30.38 -4.70
CA ASN A 153 32.20 -31.84 -4.63
C ASN A 153 31.28 -32.38 -3.51
N PRO A 154 29.95 -32.51 -3.75
CA PRO A 154 29.21 -32.05 -4.92
C PRO A 154 29.02 -30.51 -4.89
N ARG A 155 28.79 -29.90 -6.07
CA ARG A 155 28.50 -28.47 -6.16
C ARG A 155 27.18 -28.14 -5.50
N GLU A 156 27.24 -27.68 -4.25
CA GLU A 156 26.10 -27.21 -3.49
C GLU A 156 26.09 -25.69 -3.46
N TYR A 157 25.12 -25.08 -4.16
CA TYR A 157 24.96 -23.63 -4.21
C TYR A 157 24.19 -23.14 -3.00
N ILE A 158 24.73 -22.13 -2.34
CA ILE A 158 24.14 -21.53 -1.17
C ILE A 158 23.55 -20.18 -1.57
N PHE A 159 22.25 -20.05 -1.39
CA PHE A 159 21.52 -18.81 -1.63
C PHE A 159 21.48 -17.98 -0.35
N HIS A 160 21.84 -16.71 -0.45
CA HIS A 160 21.67 -15.74 0.64
C HIS A 160 21.28 -14.37 0.09
N GLN A 161 20.37 -13.67 0.79
CA GLN A 161 19.83 -12.39 0.32
C GLN A 161 20.87 -11.26 0.31
N SER A 162 21.90 -11.33 1.16
CA SER A 162 22.99 -10.34 1.18
C SER A 162 23.86 -10.38 -0.09
N ASN A 163 23.81 -11.48 -0.84
CA ASN A 163 24.67 -11.72 -2.00
C ASN A 163 24.02 -11.22 -3.29
N ARG A 164 23.42 -10.03 -3.21
CA ARG A 164 22.59 -9.44 -4.27
C ARG A 164 23.01 -8.01 -4.52
N VAL A 165 23.03 -7.61 -5.79
CA VAL A 165 23.31 -6.23 -6.20
C VAL A 165 22.47 -5.87 -7.42
N SER A 166 22.00 -4.62 -7.47
CA SER A 166 21.34 -4.05 -8.64
C SER A 166 22.17 -2.89 -9.16
N VAL A 167 22.26 -2.76 -10.48
CA VAL A 167 22.98 -1.67 -11.15
C VAL A 167 22.35 -1.35 -12.50
N MET A 168 22.30 -0.08 -12.84
CA MET A 168 21.84 0.40 -14.14
C MET A 168 23.00 0.41 -15.14
N ALA A 169 22.81 -0.20 -16.30
CA ALA A 169 23.79 -0.11 -17.39
C ALA A 169 23.73 1.27 -18.05
N SER A 170 24.87 1.97 -18.14
CA SER A 170 24.97 3.22 -18.93
C SER A 170 25.16 2.93 -20.41
N GLY A 171 24.74 3.84 -21.29
CA GLY A 171 24.92 3.70 -22.74
C GLY A 171 26.10 4.50 -23.28
N PRO A 172 26.80 4.03 -24.34
CA PRO A 172 27.77 4.83 -25.05
C PRO A 172 27.05 5.68 -26.11
N TYR A 173 26.79 6.96 -25.79
CA TYR A 173 26.10 7.90 -26.69
C TYR A 173 27.05 8.73 -27.56
N ASP A 174 28.36 8.50 -27.40
CA ASP A 174 29.42 9.14 -28.17
C ASP A 174 29.37 10.68 -28.08
N PHE A 175 29.06 11.23 -26.90
CA PHE A 175 29.14 12.68 -26.70
C PHE A 175 30.55 13.22 -26.93
N ALA A 176 31.59 12.40 -26.71
CA ALA A 176 32.96 12.74 -27.06
C ALA A 176 33.13 13.00 -28.56
N GLY A 177 32.64 12.09 -29.41
CA GLY A 177 32.63 12.24 -30.86
C GLY A 177 31.79 13.42 -31.33
N GLN A 178 30.62 13.66 -30.73
CA GLN A 178 29.78 14.82 -31.03
C GLN A 178 30.49 16.14 -30.68
N LEU A 179 31.09 16.25 -29.50
CA LEU A 179 31.88 17.42 -29.09
C LEU A 179 33.04 17.66 -30.05
N TYR A 180 33.73 16.60 -30.45
CA TYR A 180 34.83 16.69 -31.42
C TYR A 180 34.35 17.19 -32.78
N GLN A 181 33.19 16.71 -33.27
CA GLN A 181 32.58 17.18 -34.52
C GLN A 181 32.15 18.65 -34.47
N MET A 182 31.76 19.16 -33.30
CA MET A 182 31.40 20.57 -33.10
C MET A 182 32.63 21.50 -33.12
N LEU A 183 33.85 20.97 -32.98
CA LEU A 183 35.06 21.80 -33.05
C LEU A 183 35.33 22.28 -34.48
N PRO A 184 35.82 23.53 -34.65
CA PRO A 184 36.25 24.02 -35.96
C PRO A 184 37.27 23.11 -36.63
N GLN A 185 37.18 22.97 -37.96
CA GLN A 185 38.04 22.10 -38.80
C GLN A 185 39.55 22.30 -38.60
N ILE A 186 39.98 23.47 -38.12
CA ILE A 186 41.38 23.72 -37.79
C ILE A 186 41.91 22.75 -36.73
N TYR A 187 41.12 22.41 -35.72
CA TYR A 187 41.53 21.49 -34.65
C TYR A 187 41.66 20.05 -35.14
N HIS A 188 40.76 19.61 -36.03
CA HIS A 188 40.82 18.30 -36.69
C HIS A 188 42.13 18.13 -37.47
N ARG A 189 42.60 19.21 -38.12
CA ARG A 189 43.86 19.16 -38.88
C ARG A 189 45.08 18.89 -38.01
N TYR A 190 45.07 19.36 -36.77
CA TYR A 190 46.20 19.24 -35.83
C TYR A 190 46.11 18.00 -34.94
N ASP A 191 44.96 17.33 -34.86
CA ASP A 191 44.77 16.14 -34.03
C ASP A 191 45.29 14.84 -34.68
N ARG A 192 46.58 14.81 -35.04
CA ARG A 192 47.21 13.70 -35.77
C ARG A 192 48.02 12.75 -34.88
N VAL A 193 48.16 13.06 -33.60
CA VAL A 193 49.04 12.32 -32.68
C VAL A 193 48.30 11.09 -32.14
N LEU A 194 48.56 9.95 -32.79
CA LEU A 194 48.09 8.64 -32.37
C LEU A 194 48.92 8.11 -31.18
N PRO A 195 48.33 7.26 -30.33
CA PRO A 195 49.07 6.65 -29.24
C PRO A 195 50.10 5.64 -29.79
N ALA A 196 51.18 5.40 -29.03
CA ALA A 196 52.18 4.42 -29.40
C ALA A 196 51.56 3.02 -29.53
N LYS A 197 52.00 2.22 -30.51
CA LYS A 197 51.41 0.89 -30.83
C LYS A 197 51.37 -0.08 -29.63
N ASN A 198 52.27 0.10 -28.66
CA ASN A 198 52.43 -0.75 -27.48
C ASN A 198 52.15 0.01 -26.18
N ALA A 199 51.35 1.07 -26.22
CA ALA A 199 50.98 1.81 -25.01
C ALA A 199 50.03 0.96 -24.15
N ASP A 200 50.55 0.41 -23.06
CA ASP A 200 49.76 -0.30 -22.05
C ASP A 200 48.70 0.62 -21.43
N GLY A 201 47.49 0.08 -21.25
CA GLY A 201 46.36 0.80 -20.65
C GLY A 201 45.49 1.62 -21.60
N ILE A 202 45.81 1.69 -22.89
CA ILE A 202 44.96 2.35 -23.91
C ILE A 202 44.02 1.32 -24.55
N ARG A 203 42.73 1.64 -24.61
CA ARG A 203 41.71 0.79 -25.20
C ARG A 203 41.87 0.69 -26.72
N GLU A 204 41.52 -0.45 -27.30
CA GLU A 204 41.59 -0.68 -28.75
C GLU A 204 40.81 0.38 -29.56
N GLU A 205 39.65 0.80 -29.07
CA GLU A 205 38.81 1.85 -29.68
C GLU A 205 39.49 3.23 -29.71
N ASP A 206 40.38 3.51 -28.76
CA ASP A 206 41.05 4.80 -28.63
C ASP A 206 42.39 4.85 -29.38
N LYS A 207 42.87 3.70 -29.87
CA LYS A 207 44.14 3.62 -30.64
C LYS A 207 44.08 4.38 -31.97
N GLN A 208 42.89 4.58 -32.51
CA GLN A 208 42.67 5.30 -33.77
C GLN A 208 42.33 6.77 -33.58
N LYS A 209 42.09 7.21 -32.33
CA LYS A 209 41.69 8.58 -32.00
C LYS A 209 42.93 9.45 -31.78
N GLY A 210 42.88 10.71 -32.19
CA GLY A 210 43.93 11.69 -31.91
C GLY A 210 44.00 12.09 -30.42
N GLN A 211 45.02 12.85 -30.03
CA GLN A 211 45.20 13.31 -28.64
C GLN A 211 44.04 14.19 -28.16
N LEU A 212 43.53 15.09 -29.00
CA LEU A 212 42.42 15.97 -28.66
C LEU A 212 41.12 15.18 -28.55
N GLN A 213 40.84 14.27 -29.49
CA GLN A 213 39.67 13.41 -29.41
C GLN A 213 39.69 12.55 -28.14
N ARG A 214 40.84 11.95 -27.77
CA ARG A 214 40.99 11.23 -26.49
C ARG A 214 40.84 12.12 -25.27
N PHE A 215 41.24 13.39 -25.33
CA PHE A 215 41.01 14.33 -24.25
C PHE A 215 39.51 14.60 -24.07
N LEU A 216 38.75 14.73 -25.17
CA LEU A 216 37.30 14.93 -25.13
C LEU A 216 36.51 13.69 -24.65
N GLU A 217 37.11 12.49 -24.67
CA GLU A 217 36.53 11.31 -24.03
C GLU A 217 36.33 11.49 -22.52
N LEU A 218 37.18 12.27 -21.85
CA LEU A 218 37.05 12.50 -20.40
C LEU A 218 35.71 13.18 -20.05
N PRO A 219 35.36 14.36 -20.59
CA PRO A 219 34.04 14.94 -20.37
C PRO A 219 32.94 14.20 -21.13
N GLY A 220 33.21 13.66 -22.32
CA GLY A 220 32.22 12.96 -23.14
C GLY A 220 31.65 11.71 -22.46
N THR A 221 32.50 10.90 -21.82
CA THR A 221 32.04 9.72 -21.06
C THR A 221 31.21 10.10 -19.83
N GLN A 222 31.51 11.24 -19.19
CA GLN A 222 30.67 11.75 -18.10
C GLN A 222 29.31 12.23 -18.63
N LEU A 223 29.25 12.86 -19.81
CA LEU A 223 28.01 13.24 -20.46
C LEU A 223 27.18 12.02 -20.86
N ASP A 224 27.80 10.97 -21.40
CA ASP A 224 27.14 9.69 -21.70
C ASP A 224 26.48 9.11 -20.43
N GLN A 225 27.19 9.17 -19.30
CA GLN A 225 26.69 8.72 -18.00
C GLN A 225 25.52 9.59 -17.51
N ILE A 226 25.65 10.91 -17.54
CA ILE A 226 24.58 11.85 -17.16
C ILE A 226 23.35 11.62 -18.03
N TYR A 227 23.52 11.50 -19.34
CA TYR A 227 22.42 11.28 -20.27
C TYR A 227 21.72 9.94 -20.01
N SER A 228 22.47 8.88 -19.69
CA SER A 228 21.91 7.60 -19.25
C SER A 228 21.02 7.78 -18.01
N PHE A 229 21.50 8.50 -16.99
CA PHE A 229 20.73 8.75 -15.77
C PHE A 229 19.50 9.62 -16.02
N VAL A 230 19.62 10.66 -16.83
CA VAL A 230 18.48 11.53 -17.18
C VAL A 230 17.42 10.74 -17.93
N THR A 231 17.82 9.93 -18.90
CA THR A 231 16.89 9.09 -19.67
C THR A 231 16.19 8.09 -18.75
N ALA A 232 16.93 7.39 -17.89
CA ALA A 232 16.34 6.48 -16.91
C ALA A 232 15.46 7.19 -15.87
N ALA A 233 15.77 8.45 -15.54
CA ALA A 233 14.97 9.26 -14.62
C ALA A 233 13.56 9.56 -15.19
N LEU A 234 13.42 9.65 -16.51
CA LEU A 234 12.11 9.79 -17.16
C LEU A 234 11.21 8.58 -16.88
N ASP A 235 11.81 7.39 -16.73
CA ASP A 235 11.11 6.13 -16.45
C ASP A 235 10.92 5.83 -14.95
N LEU A 236 11.18 6.79 -14.04
CA LEU A 236 10.98 6.57 -12.60
C LEU A 236 9.52 6.27 -12.23
N HIS A 237 8.56 6.70 -13.04
CA HIS A 237 7.14 6.39 -12.87
C HIS A 237 6.76 5.00 -13.41
N ASN A 238 7.62 4.38 -14.23
CA ASN A 238 7.37 3.10 -14.83
C ASN A 238 7.72 1.97 -13.85
N ILE A 239 6.67 1.32 -13.32
CA ILE A 239 6.77 0.23 -12.33
C ILE A 239 7.55 -0.98 -12.86
N ASP A 240 7.72 -1.15 -14.17
CA ASP A 240 8.50 -2.26 -14.74
C ASP A 240 9.99 -1.95 -14.89
N CYS A 241 10.33 -0.69 -15.15
CA CYS A 241 11.70 -0.30 -15.51
C CYS A 241 12.48 0.30 -14.33
N VAL A 242 11.80 0.87 -13.34
CA VAL A 242 12.43 1.53 -12.20
C VAL A 242 13.26 0.55 -11.35
N ASP A 243 14.34 1.01 -10.71
CA ASP A 243 15.07 0.21 -9.71
C ASP A 243 14.12 -0.25 -8.58
N GLY A 244 14.20 -1.53 -8.21
CA GLY A 244 13.44 -2.15 -7.14
C GLY A 244 13.57 -1.42 -5.80
N LYS A 245 14.73 -0.80 -5.55
CA LYS A 245 14.97 0.03 -4.36
C LYS A 245 14.03 1.24 -4.27
N LEU A 246 13.47 1.68 -5.39
CA LEU A 246 12.58 2.85 -5.46
C LEU A 246 11.10 2.48 -5.43
N LEU A 247 10.74 1.20 -5.55
CA LEU A 247 9.35 0.73 -5.47
C LEU A 247 8.64 1.15 -4.18
N PRO A 248 9.26 1.10 -2.99
CA PRO A 248 8.61 1.57 -1.77
C PRO A 248 8.24 3.05 -1.81
N PHE A 249 9.07 3.90 -2.43
CA PHE A 249 8.77 5.33 -2.56
C PHE A 249 7.59 5.57 -3.52
N LEU A 250 7.51 4.81 -4.61
CA LEU A 250 6.36 4.85 -5.52
C LEU A 250 5.07 4.37 -4.84
N GLY A 251 5.16 3.32 -4.02
CA GLY A 251 4.04 2.87 -3.19
C GLY A 251 3.58 3.97 -2.23
N GLN A 252 4.52 4.62 -1.56
CA GLN A 252 4.23 5.70 -0.63
C GLN A 252 3.51 6.89 -1.30
N TRP A 253 3.82 7.21 -2.56
CA TRP A 253 3.15 8.29 -3.30
C TRP A 253 1.64 8.06 -3.47
N ILE A 254 1.21 6.80 -3.57
CA ILE A 254 -0.20 6.43 -3.66
C ILE A 254 -0.80 5.97 -2.31
N GLY A 255 -0.06 6.13 -1.21
CA GLY A 255 -0.49 5.67 0.12
C GLY A 255 -0.48 4.14 0.29
N TRP A 256 0.25 3.41 -0.57
CA TRP A 256 0.37 1.96 -0.52
C TRP A 256 1.60 1.52 0.27
N ILE A 257 1.41 0.68 1.29
CA ILE A 257 2.51 0.13 2.08
C ILE A 257 3.08 -1.11 1.37
N THR A 258 4.33 -1.01 0.90
CA THR A 258 5.03 -2.12 0.25
C THR A 258 5.44 -3.18 1.27
N ASP A 259 5.21 -4.45 0.94
CA ASP A 259 5.67 -5.58 1.76
C ASP A 259 7.12 -5.95 1.40
N TYR A 260 8.03 -5.69 2.33
CA TYR A 260 9.46 -5.97 2.18
C TYR A 260 9.80 -7.46 2.19
N ASN A 261 8.89 -8.34 2.61
CA ASN A 261 9.10 -9.78 2.58
C ASN A 261 8.96 -10.37 1.18
N LEU A 262 8.33 -9.64 0.26
CA LEU A 262 8.16 -10.07 -1.13
C LEU A 262 9.41 -9.76 -1.94
N GLU A 263 9.75 -10.66 -2.86
CA GLU A 263 10.73 -10.38 -3.91
C GLU A 263 10.28 -9.21 -4.80
N ILE A 264 11.25 -8.56 -5.46
CA ILE A 264 11.02 -7.33 -6.24
C ILE A 264 9.89 -7.51 -7.28
N ALA A 265 9.85 -8.65 -7.97
CA ALA A 265 8.76 -8.96 -8.90
C ALA A 265 7.37 -9.01 -8.23
N GLY A 266 7.29 -9.51 -6.99
CA GLY A 266 6.08 -9.48 -6.18
C GLY A 266 5.67 -8.07 -5.83
N GLN A 267 6.61 -7.24 -5.36
CA GLN A 267 6.37 -5.83 -5.04
C GLN A 267 5.87 -5.03 -6.26
N ARG A 268 6.47 -5.23 -7.45
CA ARG A 268 5.99 -4.63 -8.71
C ARG A 268 4.56 -5.03 -9.01
N ASN A 269 4.24 -6.32 -8.89
CA ASN A 269 2.88 -6.82 -9.13
C ASN A 269 1.87 -6.25 -8.13
N GLU A 270 2.24 -6.05 -6.88
CA GLU A 270 1.38 -5.37 -5.91
C GLU A 270 1.09 -3.92 -6.34
N LEU A 271 2.13 -3.16 -6.66
CA LEU A 271 1.98 -1.75 -7.06
C LEU A 271 1.18 -1.59 -8.35
N LYS A 272 1.35 -2.48 -9.33
CA LYS A 272 0.52 -2.49 -10.54
C LYS A 272 -0.95 -2.73 -10.27
N LYS A 273 -1.28 -3.56 -9.26
CA LYS A 273 -2.66 -3.90 -8.90
C LYS A 273 -3.30 -2.88 -7.97
N ALA A 274 -2.51 -2.05 -7.29
CA ALA A 274 -3.01 -1.09 -6.33
C ALA A 274 -4.03 -0.09 -6.93
N PRO A 275 -3.81 0.53 -8.11
CA PRO A 275 -4.80 1.44 -8.71
C PRO A 275 -6.16 0.80 -8.93
N ALA A 276 -6.20 -0.43 -9.46
CA ALA A 276 -7.46 -1.15 -9.68
C ALA A 276 -8.20 -1.43 -8.37
N LEU A 277 -7.48 -1.67 -7.27
CA LEU A 277 -8.10 -1.81 -5.95
C LEU A 277 -8.65 -0.48 -5.41
N TYR A 278 -7.97 0.63 -5.67
CA TYR A 278 -8.46 1.97 -5.31
C TYR A 278 -9.73 2.34 -6.08
N GLU A 279 -9.80 2.02 -7.37
CA GLU A 279 -11.00 2.24 -8.22
C GLU A 279 -12.23 1.48 -7.71
N THR A 280 -12.03 0.34 -7.04
CA THR A 280 -13.13 -0.50 -6.54
C THR A 280 -13.37 -0.35 -5.04
N ILE A 281 -12.85 0.69 -4.37
CA ILE A 281 -13.06 0.95 -2.92
C ILE A 281 -14.54 1.02 -2.51
N GLY A 282 -15.46 1.19 -3.45
CA GLY A 282 -16.91 1.10 -3.21
C GLY A 282 -17.45 -0.32 -2.93
N ILE A 283 -16.64 -1.38 -3.05
CA ILE A 283 -17.07 -2.77 -2.81
C ILE A 283 -16.38 -3.31 -1.54
N ILE A 284 -17.13 -4.00 -0.66
CA ILE A 284 -16.64 -4.58 0.61
C ILE A 284 -15.27 -5.26 0.48
N PRO A 285 -15.04 -6.19 -0.48
CA PRO A 285 -13.78 -6.95 -0.51
C PRO A 285 -12.57 -6.06 -0.83
N SER A 286 -12.76 -5.05 -1.67
CA SER A 286 -11.70 -4.11 -2.02
C SER A 286 -11.38 -3.17 -0.86
N LEU A 287 -12.40 -2.69 -0.14
CA LEU A 287 -12.21 -1.91 1.08
C LEU A 287 -11.47 -2.70 2.16
N GLU A 288 -11.87 -3.96 2.40
CA GLU A 288 -11.17 -4.84 3.34
C GLU A 288 -9.72 -5.09 2.93
N ALA A 289 -9.47 -5.38 1.65
CA ALA A 289 -8.12 -5.59 1.13
C ALA A 289 -7.22 -4.34 1.30
N VAL A 290 -7.76 -3.15 0.99
CA VAL A 290 -7.04 -1.87 1.15
C VAL A 290 -6.76 -1.58 2.62
N ILE A 291 -7.72 -1.78 3.54
CA ILE A 291 -7.52 -1.56 4.98
C ILE A 291 -6.45 -2.50 5.53
N VAL A 292 -6.54 -3.80 5.23
CA VAL A 292 -5.56 -4.79 5.67
C VAL A 292 -4.17 -4.41 5.18
N LYS A 293 -4.04 -3.92 3.94
CA LYS A 293 -2.74 -3.58 3.36
C LYS A 293 -2.19 -2.23 3.82
N CYS A 294 -3.01 -1.18 3.89
CA CYS A 294 -2.58 0.20 4.16
C CYS A 294 -2.56 0.56 5.66
N ILE A 295 -3.25 -0.19 6.52
CA ILE A 295 -3.35 0.09 7.97
C ILE A 295 -2.61 -0.99 8.80
N GLY A 296 -1.82 -1.86 8.16
CA GLY A 296 -0.88 -2.74 8.84
C GLY A 296 -1.47 -4.05 9.38
N GLY A 297 -2.20 -4.79 8.54
CA GLY A 297 -2.63 -6.16 8.82
C GLY A 297 -3.85 -6.30 9.74
N TRP A 298 -4.56 -5.20 10.02
CA TRP A 298 -5.77 -5.23 10.83
C TRP A 298 -6.85 -6.02 10.09
N LYS A 299 -7.28 -7.15 10.66
CA LYS A 299 -8.44 -7.89 10.15
C LYS A 299 -9.67 -6.98 10.24
N SER A 300 -10.02 -6.35 9.14
CA SER A 300 -11.26 -5.59 9.03
C SER A 300 -12.41 -6.58 8.85
N ARG A 301 -13.51 -6.34 9.56
CA ARG A 301 -14.80 -6.92 9.24
C ARG A 301 -15.68 -5.77 8.76
N THR A 302 -15.76 -5.61 7.45
CA THR A 302 -16.58 -4.55 6.86
C THR A 302 -18.03 -4.98 6.90
N LYS A 303 -18.84 -4.23 7.63
CA LYS A 303 -20.29 -4.38 7.63
C LYS A 303 -20.85 -3.24 6.78
N GLU A 304 -21.46 -3.58 5.64
CA GLU A 304 -22.25 -2.60 4.88
C GLU A 304 -23.44 -2.18 5.74
N PHE A 305 -23.47 -0.91 6.11
CA PHE A 305 -24.58 -0.31 6.84
C PHE A 305 -25.42 0.49 5.85
N GLY A 306 -26.25 -0.18 5.06
CA GLY A 306 -27.22 0.52 4.19
C GLY A 306 -28.23 1.38 4.96
N HIS A 307 -28.37 1.19 6.28
CA HIS A 307 -29.44 1.80 7.09
C HIS A 307 -29.05 2.35 8.47
N ASN A 308 -27.76 2.45 8.82
CA ASN A 308 -27.36 2.91 10.17
C ASN A 308 -26.37 4.08 10.12
N VAL A 309 -26.84 5.26 9.70
CA VAL A 309 -26.35 6.52 10.25
C VAL A 309 -27.11 6.75 11.56
N PHE A 310 -26.41 7.14 12.61
CA PHE A 310 -26.94 7.41 13.95
C PHE A 310 -28.10 8.42 13.96
N LEU A 311 -29.33 7.91 13.84
CA LEU A 311 -30.53 8.36 14.55
C LEU A 311 -31.35 7.08 14.76
N SER A 312 -31.60 6.69 16.02
CA SER A 312 -32.63 5.71 16.29
C SER A 312 -33.91 6.19 15.63
N ASN A 313 -34.42 5.50 14.61
CA ASN A 313 -35.66 5.83 13.91
C ASN A 313 -36.91 5.61 14.80
N THR A 314 -36.71 5.55 16.12
CA THR A 314 -37.75 5.68 17.13
C THR A 314 -37.97 7.16 17.37
N PRO A 315 -39.11 7.73 16.95
CA PRO A 315 -39.45 9.11 17.30
C PRO A 315 -39.38 9.32 18.81
N GLU A 316 -39.06 10.54 19.22
CA GLU A 316 -38.92 10.93 20.62
C GLU A 316 -40.19 10.53 21.40
N ARG A 317 -40.04 9.75 22.46
CA ARG A 317 -41.15 9.35 23.34
C ARG A 317 -41.26 10.36 24.48
N MET A 318 -42.28 11.22 24.45
CA MET A 318 -42.51 12.19 25.51
C MET A 318 -43.71 11.80 26.38
N ASN A 319 -43.56 11.97 27.69
CA ASN A 319 -44.67 11.86 28.64
C ASN A 319 -45.53 13.13 28.57
N LEU A 320 -46.85 12.98 28.67
CA LEU A 320 -47.76 14.11 28.80
C LEU A 320 -47.83 14.55 30.26
N TRP A 321 -47.70 15.84 30.49
CA TRP A 321 -47.84 16.50 31.80
C TRP A 321 -48.90 17.61 31.70
N LEU A 322 -49.56 17.90 32.81
CA LEU A 322 -50.54 18.97 32.92
C LEU A 322 -50.10 19.94 34.01
N CYS A 323 -50.09 21.22 33.67
CA CYS A 323 -49.96 22.32 34.62
C CYS A 323 -51.09 23.31 34.35
N HIS A 324 -51.72 23.82 35.39
CA HIS A 324 -52.79 24.81 35.28
C HIS A 324 -52.54 25.98 36.23
N TRP A 325 -53.05 27.16 35.88
CA TRP A 325 -52.90 28.35 36.69
C TRP A 325 -54.11 28.55 37.60
N ASN A 326 -53.85 28.76 38.89
CA ASN A 326 -54.83 29.18 39.88
C ASN A 326 -54.45 30.58 40.39
N GLU A 327 -55.39 31.53 40.39
CA GLU A 327 -55.14 32.93 40.78
C GLU A 327 -54.60 33.08 42.22
N SER A 328 -55.00 32.20 43.15
CA SER A 328 -54.55 32.26 44.54
C SER A 328 -53.28 31.47 44.83
N GLU A 329 -53.01 30.42 44.04
CA GLU A 329 -51.98 29.42 44.35
C GLU A 329 -50.88 29.32 43.27
N GLY A 330 -51.00 30.08 42.18
CA GLY A 330 -50.06 30.11 41.08
C GLY A 330 -50.17 28.88 40.16
N TRP A 331 -49.06 28.52 39.52
CA TRP A 331 -48.99 27.33 38.67
C TRP A 331 -49.02 26.05 39.51
N GLN A 332 -49.95 25.16 39.18
CA GLN A 332 -50.13 23.86 39.81
C GLN A 332 -49.89 22.74 38.79
N GLU A 333 -48.81 22.00 39.01
CA GLU A 333 -48.45 20.81 38.24
C GLU A 333 -49.08 19.56 38.85
N SER A 334 -49.46 18.60 38.00
CA SER A 334 -49.95 17.30 38.46
C SER A 334 -48.80 16.47 39.04
N GLU A 335 -49.02 15.81 40.18
CA GLU A 335 -48.03 14.91 40.79
C GLU A 335 -47.75 13.64 39.97
N ASN A 336 -48.64 13.29 39.02
CA ASN A 336 -48.55 12.07 38.23
C ASN A 336 -48.59 12.37 36.73
N VAL A 337 -48.01 11.46 35.94
CA VAL A 337 -48.05 11.53 34.47
C VAL A 337 -49.50 11.57 34.00
N PHE A 338 -49.82 12.53 33.14
CA PHE A 338 -51.18 12.81 32.69
C PHE A 338 -51.79 11.68 31.84
N SER A 339 -50.95 10.93 31.12
CA SER A 339 -51.38 9.81 30.28
C SER A 339 -50.35 8.69 30.28
N LEU A 340 -50.83 7.44 30.23
CA LEU A 340 -49.98 6.28 29.97
C LEU A 340 -49.56 6.20 28.48
N ASP A 341 -50.16 7.03 27.62
CA ASP A 341 -49.73 7.19 26.24
C ASP A 341 -48.50 8.09 26.14
N PHE A 342 -47.52 7.64 25.35
CA PHE A 342 -46.46 8.51 24.90
C PHE A 342 -46.98 9.42 23.78
N ALA A 343 -46.78 10.72 23.92
CA ALA A 343 -46.89 11.66 22.83
C ALA A 343 -45.56 11.66 22.07
N TYR A 344 -45.55 11.08 20.88
CA TYR A 344 -44.33 11.05 20.10
C TYR A 344 -44.09 12.43 19.47
N GLU A 345 -42.84 12.85 19.30
CA GLU A 345 -42.46 14.12 18.64
C GLU A 345 -43.05 15.41 19.28
N GLY A 346 -43.67 15.31 20.47
CA GLY A 346 -43.90 16.42 21.39
C GLY A 346 -44.94 17.50 21.01
N ARG A 347 -45.98 17.19 20.23
CA ARG A 347 -46.97 18.21 19.79
C ARG A 347 -48.42 17.87 20.15
N PRO A 348 -48.84 18.00 21.42
CA PRO A 348 -50.25 18.01 21.78
C PRO A 348 -50.92 19.33 21.38
N ALA A 349 -52.24 19.31 21.18
CA ALA A 349 -53.06 20.50 20.98
C ALA A 349 -54.26 20.45 21.92
N ALA A 350 -54.62 21.59 22.51
CA ALA A 350 -55.76 21.69 23.41
C ALA A 350 -56.76 22.74 22.94
N ALA A 351 -58.04 22.50 23.19
CA ALA A 351 -59.12 23.44 22.93
C ALA A 351 -60.25 23.23 23.94
N GLN A 352 -60.97 24.29 24.29
CA GLN A 352 -62.19 24.19 25.09
C GLN A 352 -63.39 24.25 24.15
N ASP A 353 -64.42 23.42 24.37
CA ASP A 353 -65.68 23.51 23.62
C ASP A 353 -66.69 24.47 24.24
N GLU A 354 -67.84 24.68 23.58
CA GLU A 354 -68.89 25.59 24.04
C GLU A 354 -69.51 25.20 25.40
N TYR A 355 -69.34 23.94 25.82
CA TYR A 355 -69.86 23.43 27.08
C TYR A 355 -68.81 23.50 28.20
N GLY A 356 -67.67 24.13 27.95
CA GLY A 356 -66.56 24.23 28.90
C GLY A 356 -65.71 22.97 29.00
N THR A 357 -65.95 21.95 28.16
CA THR A 357 -65.16 20.72 28.15
C THR A 357 -63.79 21.02 27.54
N LEU A 358 -62.72 20.71 28.27
CA LEU A 358 -61.36 20.77 27.74
C LEU A 358 -61.07 19.50 26.94
N TRP A 359 -60.54 19.69 25.74
CA TRP A 359 -60.10 18.64 24.85
C TRP A 359 -58.58 18.69 24.73
N LEU A 360 -57.92 17.54 24.90
CA LEU A 360 -56.50 17.38 24.57
C LEU A 360 -56.38 16.40 23.43
N PHE A 361 -55.79 16.82 22.33
CA PHE A 361 -55.44 16.02 21.17
C PHE A 361 -53.94 15.76 21.14
N TYR A 362 -53.55 14.54 20.82
CA TYR A 362 -52.15 14.16 20.65
C TYR A 362 -52.08 13.00 19.67
N HIS A 363 -50.89 12.68 19.19
CA HIS A 363 -50.68 11.49 18.37
C HIS A 363 -49.83 10.48 19.14
N THR A 364 -50.14 9.21 18.97
CA THR A 364 -49.41 8.12 19.61
C THR A 364 -49.37 6.90 18.71
N GLN A 365 -48.41 6.02 18.96
CA GLN A 365 -48.31 4.74 18.26
C GLN A 365 -48.92 3.63 19.11
N ARG A 366 -50.06 3.08 18.67
CA ARG A 366 -50.70 1.91 19.30
C ARG A 366 -50.90 0.82 18.27
N ASN A 367 -50.59 -0.43 18.62
CA ASN A 367 -50.72 -1.59 17.73
C ASN A 367 -50.03 -1.40 16.36
N GLY A 368 -48.88 -0.70 16.35
CA GLY A 368 -48.11 -0.43 15.13
C GLY A 368 -48.62 0.76 14.30
N ARG A 369 -49.71 1.42 14.70
CA ARG A 369 -50.36 2.49 13.92
C ARG A 369 -50.24 3.85 14.59
N TRP A 370 -50.07 4.88 13.76
CA TRP A 370 -50.01 6.28 14.15
C TRP A 370 -51.37 6.94 13.95
N ASP A 371 -52.06 7.23 15.04
CA ASP A 371 -53.40 7.83 15.02
C ASP A 371 -53.43 9.09 15.91
N ILE A 372 -54.40 9.98 15.64
CA ILE A 372 -54.77 11.05 16.58
C ILE A 372 -55.67 10.47 17.66
N TRP A 373 -55.34 10.77 18.91
CA TRP A 373 -56.11 10.41 20.11
C TRP A 373 -56.51 11.67 20.84
N PHE A 374 -57.59 11.57 21.62
CA PHE A 374 -58.03 12.65 22.48
C PHE A 374 -58.43 12.19 23.88
N LYS A 375 -58.34 13.12 24.83
CA LYS A 375 -58.93 13.03 26.17
C LYS A 375 -59.84 14.24 26.39
N THR A 376 -60.84 14.08 27.25
CA THR A 376 -61.76 15.17 27.63
C THR A 376 -61.79 15.39 29.13
N PHE A 377 -62.02 16.63 29.54
CA PHE A 377 -62.20 17.02 30.93
C PHE A 377 -63.37 17.97 31.06
N GLN A 378 -64.26 17.66 32.00
CA GLN A 378 -65.36 18.53 32.40
C GLN A 378 -65.08 19.02 33.81
N GLN A 379 -65.46 20.26 34.10
CA GLN A 379 -65.35 20.82 35.45
C GLN A 379 -66.00 19.86 36.47
N ASP A 380 -65.30 19.61 37.58
CA ASP A 380 -65.67 18.67 38.65
C ASP A 380 -65.67 17.17 38.29
N LYS A 381 -65.05 16.78 37.16
CA LYS A 381 -64.83 15.38 36.79
C LYS A 381 -63.36 15.10 36.52
N GLU A 382 -62.96 13.84 36.65
CA GLU A 382 -61.64 13.39 36.21
C GLU A 382 -61.53 13.37 34.67
N TRP A 383 -60.30 13.40 34.16
CA TRP A 383 -60.05 13.23 32.74
C TRP A 383 -60.55 11.87 32.23
N ALA A 384 -61.32 11.89 31.14
CA ALA A 384 -61.78 10.67 30.52
C ALA A 384 -60.61 9.84 29.92
N PRO A 385 -60.78 8.50 29.77
CA PRO A 385 -59.81 7.66 29.08
C PRO A 385 -59.56 8.10 27.64
N SER A 386 -58.35 7.83 27.13
CA SER A 386 -57.95 8.16 25.75
C SER A 386 -58.86 7.46 24.72
N GLN A 387 -59.39 8.22 23.77
CA GLN A 387 -60.20 7.72 22.66
C GLN A 387 -59.55 8.06 21.31
N PRO A 388 -59.63 7.18 20.31
CA PRO A 388 -59.11 7.47 18.99
C PRO A 388 -60.01 8.49 18.29
N LEU A 389 -59.42 9.53 17.70
CA LEU A 389 -60.13 10.43 16.80
C LEU A 389 -60.31 9.75 15.43
N CYS A 390 -59.30 9.03 14.94
CA CYS A 390 -59.31 8.34 13.65
C CYS A 390 -59.71 6.86 13.81
N THR A 391 -60.77 6.40 13.15
CA THR A 391 -61.29 5.02 13.31
C THR A 391 -61.37 4.20 12.01
N GLY A 392 -60.94 4.74 10.86
CA GLY A 392 -61.29 4.14 9.55
C GLY A 392 -60.15 3.71 8.60
N ASN A 393 -59.03 4.45 8.51
CA ASN A 393 -58.08 4.26 7.40
C ASN A 393 -56.72 3.65 7.82
N THR A 394 -56.53 2.34 7.66
CA THR A 394 -55.33 1.65 8.17
C THR A 394 -54.02 2.04 7.49
N ASN A 395 -54.09 2.70 6.34
CA ASN A 395 -52.91 3.01 5.51
C ASN A 395 -52.41 4.45 5.68
N THR A 396 -52.91 5.18 6.69
CA THR A 396 -52.44 6.53 7.00
C THR A 396 -51.59 6.58 8.26
N ILE A 397 -50.63 7.50 8.28
CA ILE A 397 -49.87 7.89 9.47
C ILE A 397 -50.33 9.30 9.87
N ASP A 398 -51.07 9.39 10.97
CA ASP A 398 -51.63 10.65 11.44
C ASP A 398 -50.78 11.26 12.58
N LYS A 399 -50.35 12.52 12.42
CA LYS A 399 -49.44 13.22 13.34
C LYS A 399 -49.74 14.71 13.49
N HIS A 400 -49.20 15.31 14.55
CA HIS A 400 -49.21 16.76 14.81
C HIS A 400 -50.60 17.40 14.73
N PRO A 401 -51.50 17.09 15.68
CA PRO A 401 -52.81 17.70 15.73
C PRO A 401 -52.73 19.21 16.04
N SER A 402 -53.71 19.96 15.55
CA SER A 402 -54.00 21.35 15.89
C SER A 402 -55.51 21.50 16.05
N ALA A 403 -55.98 22.17 17.10
CA ALA A 403 -57.40 22.32 17.39
C ALA A 403 -57.80 23.78 17.62
N ALA A 404 -59.02 24.15 17.23
CA ALA A 404 -59.58 25.48 17.46
C ALA A 404 -61.12 25.43 17.58
N LEU A 405 -61.69 26.24 18.47
CA LEU A 405 -63.15 26.40 18.59
C LEU A 405 -63.62 27.61 17.78
N GLN A 406 -64.52 27.38 16.81
CA GLN A 406 -65.21 28.43 16.06
C GLN A 406 -66.70 28.37 16.40
N ASP A 407 -67.21 29.38 17.11
CA ASP A 407 -68.56 29.39 17.66
C ASP A 407 -68.84 28.16 18.54
N LYS A 408 -69.57 27.19 17.99
CA LYS A 408 -69.98 25.92 18.62
C LYS A 408 -69.30 24.71 17.99
N THR A 409 -68.46 24.95 17.00
CA THR A 409 -67.82 23.94 16.17
C THR A 409 -66.37 23.79 16.58
N LEU A 410 -66.00 22.62 17.08
CA LEU A 410 -64.62 22.30 17.38
C LEU A 410 -63.96 21.72 16.13
N TRP A 411 -62.90 22.37 15.65
CA TRP A 411 -62.12 21.95 14.50
C TRP A 411 -60.82 21.28 14.94
N VAL A 412 -60.46 20.18 14.28
CA VAL A 412 -59.19 19.48 14.49
C VAL A 412 -58.55 19.19 13.14
N PHE A 413 -57.30 19.59 13.00
CA PHE A 413 -56.46 19.40 11.82
C PHE A 413 -55.24 18.58 12.19
N TRP A 414 -54.75 17.72 11.29
CA TRP A 414 -53.51 16.98 11.50
C TRP A 414 -52.82 16.66 10.17
N ASN A 415 -51.55 16.28 10.25
CA ASN A 415 -50.81 15.72 9.12
C ASN A 415 -51.22 14.27 8.92
N SER A 416 -51.58 13.90 7.71
CA SER A 416 -51.79 12.51 7.34
C SER A 416 -50.83 12.14 6.21
N TYR A 417 -50.08 11.05 6.39
CA TYR A 417 -49.30 10.44 5.32
C TYR A 417 -50.04 9.25 4.78
N ASP A 418 -50.50 9.35 3.53
CA ASP A 418 -51.07 8.23 2.79
C ASP A 418 -49.93 7.32 2.32
N GLN A 419 -49.85 6.11 2.86
CA GLN A 419 -48.80 5.15 2.52
C GLN A 419 -48.95 4.59 1.10
N GLU A 420 -50.14 4.58 0.51
CA GLU A 420 -50.33 4.11 -0.87
C GLU A 420 -49.88 5.18 -1.86
N LYS A 421 -50.28 6.43 -1.62
CA LYS A 421 -49.94 7.55 -2.50
C LYS A 421 -48.55 8.12 -2.22
N GLN A 422 -47.95 7.80 -1.07
CA GLN A 422 -46.69 8.36 -0.60
C GLN A 422 -46.73 9.90 -0.52
N THR A 423 -47.89 10.46 -0.14
CA THR A 423 -48.13 11.90 -0.06
C THR A 423 -48.55 12.33 1.33
N TRP A 424 -48.08 13.51 1.72
CA TRP A 424 -48.56 14.19 2.92
C TRP A 424 -49.68 15.16 2.59
N GLU A 425 -50.76 15.08 3.36
CA GLU A 425 -51.90 15.97 3.28
C GLU A 425 -52.32 16.44 4.68
N ILE A 426 -53.16 17.47 4.73
CA ILE A 426 -53.79 17.91 5.96
C ILE A 426 -55.20 17.33 5.96
N GLN A 427 -55.50 16.55 6.99
CA GLN A 427 -56.83 16.02 7.24
C GLN A 427 -57.54 16.89 8.27
N CYS A 428 -58.87 16.93 8.20
CA CYS A 428 -59.71 17.78 9.04
C CYS A 428 -60.95 17.03 9.52
N ARG A 429 -61.24 17.14 10.82
CA ARG A 429 -62.53 16.77 11.41
C ARG A 429 -63.12 17.95 12.16
N GLN A 430 -64.43 18.10 12.05
CA GLN A 430 -65.19 19.03 12.88
C GLN A 430 -66.12 18.27 13.80
N ARG A 431 -66.36 18.84 14.99
CA ARG A 431 -67.35 18.35 15.94
C ARG A 431 -68.46 19.38 16.10
N THR A 432 -69.68 18.97 15.76
CA THR A 432 -70.90 19.77 15.92
C THR A 432 -71.99 18.90 16.53
N ASN A 433 -72.77 19.43 17.48
CA ASN A 433 -73.85 18.69 18.15
C ASN A 433 -73.40 17.33 18.73
N GLY A 434 -72.17 17.27 19.26
CA GLY A 434 -71.62 16.07 19.90
C GLY A 434 -71.19 14.95 18.94
N GLN A 435 -71.18 15.17 17.62
CA GLN A 435 -70.76 14.19 16.62
C GLN A 435 -69.57 14.71 15.80
N TRP A 436 -68.69 13.79 15.39
CA TRP A 436 -67.53 14.07 14.55
C TRP A 436 -67.87 13.87 13.07
N PHE A 437 -67.41 14.78 12.22
CA PHE A 437 -67.59 14.75 10.77
C PHE A 437 -66.25 14.99 10.08
N ASP A 438 -65.96 14.20 9.05
CA ASP A 438 -64.81 14.42 8.16
C ASP A 438 -65.08 15.61 7.23
N ILE A 439 -64.06 16.44 7.01
CA ILE A 439 -64.13 17.61 6.11
C ILE A 439 -62.99 17.54 5.11
N GLU A 440 -63.34 17.57 3.83
CA GLU A 440 -62.36 17.65 2.75
C GLU A 440 -61.84 19.08 2.62
N LEU A 441 -60.52 19.23 2.72
CA LEU A 441 -59.85 20.47 2.38
C LEU A 441 -59.60 20.57 0.86
N PRO A 442 -59.57 21.76 0.26
CA PRO A 442 -59.30 21.91 -1.17
C PRO A 442 -57.96 21.28 -1.58
N ALA A 443 -58.02 20.32 -2.51
CA ALA A 443 -56.85 19.64 -3.06
C ALA A 443 -56.06 20.58 -3.98
N THR A 444 -54.74 20.68 -3.75
CA THR A 444 -53.85 21.53 -4.57
C THR A 444 -52.72 20.76 -5.24
N GLY A 445 -52.64 19.45 -5.05
CA GLY A 445 -51.58 18.59 -5.59
C GLY A 445 -50.22 18.71 -4.87
N ASN A 446 -50.03 19.70 -4.01
CA ASN A 446 -48.81 19.90 -3.23
C ASN A 446 -48.89 19.22 -1.85
N GLN A 447 -47.74 18.75 -1.35
CA GLN A 447 -47.67 18.14 -0.02
C GLN A 447 -47.72 19.22 1.07
N ARG A 448 -48.65 19.07 2.01
CA ARG A 448 -48.87 20.04 3.10
C ARG A 448 -48.63 19.39 4.46
N LYS A 449 -48.05 20.15 5.40
CA LYS A 449 -47.67 19.67 6.74
C LYS A 449 -47.78 20.76 7.80
N SER A 450 -47.80 20.32 9.05
CA SER A 450 -47.76 21.12 10.28
C SER A 450 -48.91 22.14 10.33
N PRO A 451 -50.18 21.69 10.37
CA PRO A 451 -51.31 22.59 10.49
C PRO A 451 -51.22 23.36 11.80
N GLN A 452 -51.58 24.63 11.73
CA GLN A 452 -51.84 25.46 12.90
C GLN A 452 -53.12 26.24 12.67
N ALA A 453 -54.07 26.10 13.59
CA ALA A 453 -55.38 26.72 13.49
C ALA A 453 -55.60 27.75 14.61
N VAL A 454 -56.26 28.85 14.27
CA VAL A 454 -56.68 29.88 15.24
C VAL A 454 -57.99 30.50 14.77
N VAL A 455 -58.82 30.91 15.72
CA VAL A 455 -60.05 31.66 15.43
C VAL A 455 -59.87 33.10 15.89
N ASP A 456 -60.15 34.06 15.00
CA ASP A 456 -60.03 35.48 15.32
C ASP A 456 -61.28 36.02 16.06
N HIS A 457 -61.20 37.28 16.52
CA HIS A 457 -62.31 37.95 17.21
C HIS A 457 -63.58 38.12 16.35
N ASN A 458 -63.45 38.02 15.01
CA ASN A 458 -64.58 38.05 14.07
C ASN A 458 -65.11 36.64 13.76
N LYS A 459 -64.72 35.64 14.54
CA LYS A 459 -65.14 34.24 14.40
C LYS A 459 -64.69 33.62 13.08
N ARG A 460 -63.63 34.14 12.45
CA ARG A 460 -63.05 33.52 11.25
C ARG A 460 -62.01 32.50 11.66
N LEU A 461 -62.11 31.31 11.07
CA LEU A 461 -61.13 30.25 11.22
C LEU A 461 -59.97 30.46 10.24
N TRP A 462 -58.76 30.54 10.78
CA TRP A 462 -57.52 30.65 10.02
C TRP A 462 -56.74 29.34 10.16
N LEU A 463 -56.31 28.77 9.03
CA LEU A 463 -55.46 27.59 8.96
C LEU A 463 -54.14 27.97 8.28
N PHE A 464 -53.03 27.71 8.95
CA PHE A 464 -51.67 27.88 8.45
C PHE A 464 -51.01 26.53 8.25
N TRP A 465 -50.15 26.40 7.24
CA TRP A 465 -49.41 25.17 6.96
C TRP A 465 -48.07 25.44 6.27
N LEU A 466 -47.22 24.42 6.27
CA LEU A 466 -46.02 24.35 5.46
C LEU A 466 -46.32 23.55 4.20
N GLU A 467 -45.99 24.09 3.04
CA GLU A 467 -46.19 23.44 1.74
C GLU A 467 -44.83 23.13 1.12
N LYS A 468 -44.65 21.90 0.63
CA LYS A 468 -43.44 21.52 -0.11
C LYS A 468 -43.53 22.09 -1.51
N VAL A 469 -42.67 23.06 -1.81
CA VAL A 469 -42.45 23.55 -3.18
C VAL A 469 -41.48 22.60 -3.87
N GLY A 470 -41.83 22.16 -5.08
CA GLY A 470 -41.03 21.24 -5.90
C GLY A 470 -39.70 21.82 -6.33
#